data_AF-A0A3D4PGS2-F1
#
_entry.id   AF-A0A3D4PGS2-F1
#
_cell.length_a   1.000
_cell.length_b   1.000
_cell.length_c   1.000
_cell.angle_alpha   90.00
_cell.angle_beta   90.00
_cell.angle_gamma   90.00
#
_symmetry.space_group_name_H-M   'P 1'
#
loop_
_entity.id
_entity.type
_entity.pdbx_description
1 polymer ?
#
loop_
_entity_poly.entity_id
_entity_poly.type
_entity_poly.pdbx_seq_one_letter_code
_entity_poly.pdbx_strand_id
1 'polypeptide(L)'
;MTTSTFIFPVGTQVVILNEIIGQNGRTLHPRGSVGVIVKSPTDIAHSYRVRFPDGVEEAFKSADLTTLAKFKTGEIEGDTVSFERHELFDHVIFQCIIGSQAYGL
;
A
#
# COMPACT_ATOMS: atom_id res chain seq x y z
N MET A 1 -20.17 7.48 -8.38
CA MET A 1 -19.21 6.77 -7.51
C MET A 1 -18.18 6.10 -8.41
N THR A 2 -17.02 6.72 -8.60
CA THR A 2 -15.98 6.18 -9.49
C THR A 2 -15.14 5.21 -8.67
N THR A 3 -15.44 3.91 -8.76
CA THR A 3 -14.61 2.84 -8.20
C THR A 3 -13.32 2.77 -9.01
N SER A 4 -12.36 3.62 -8.66
CA SER A 4 -11.04 3.62 -9.28
C SER A 4 -10.38 2.27 -9.01
N THR A 5 -10.33 1.45 -10.05
CA THR A 5 -9.69 0.14 -10.01
C THR A 5 -8.19 0.37 -10.14
N PHE A 6 -7.46 0.25 -9.03
CA PHE A 6 -6.01 0.30 -9.02
C PHE A 6 -5.44 -1.12 -8.95
N ILE A 7 -4.53 -1.44 -9.87
CA ILE A 7 -3.70 -2.64 -9.79
C ILE A 7 -2.47 -2.30 -8.97
N PHE A 8 -2.18 -3.07 -7.94
CA PHE A 8 -0.99 -2.84 -7.12
C PHE A 8 0.28 -3.25 -7.91
N PRO A 9 1.30 -2.39 -8.00
CA PRO A 9 2.53 -2.74 -8.70
C PRO A 9 3.38 -3.75 -7.92
N VAL A 10 4.28 -4.44 -8.64
CA VAL A 10 5.31 -5.30 -8.05
C VAL A 10 6.17 -4.49 -7.09
N GLY A 11 6.56 -5.08 -5.96
CA GLY A 11 7.29 -4.42 -4.88
C GLY A 11 6.41 -3.75 -3.83
N THR A 12 5.09 -3.64 -4.05
CA THR A 12 4.17 -3.08 -3.05
C THR A 12 4.08 -4.00 -1.84
N GLN A 13 4.22 -3.41 -0.64
CA GLN A 13 3.93 -4.09 0.61
C GLN A 13 2.42 -4.12 0.85
N VAL A 14 1.91 -5.32 1.08
CA VAL A 14 0.49 -5.59 1.30
C VAL A 14 0.28 -6.40 2.57
N VAL A 15 -0.90 -6.25 3.14
CA VAL A 15 -1.40 -6.99 4.30
C VAL A 15 -2.49 -7.92 3.81
N ILE A 16 -2.42 -9.19 4.20
CA ILE A 16 -3.49 -10.16 3.91
C ILE A 16 -4.65 -9.99 4.90
N LEU A 17 -5.87 -9.97 4.38
CA LEU A 17 -7.08 -9.78 5.18
C LEU A 17 -7.71 -11.10 5.65
N ASN A 18 -7.25 -12.22 5.09
CA ASN A 18 -7.70 -13.57 5.44
C ASN A 18 -6.51 -14.38 5.98
N GLU A 19 -6.83 -15.41 6.76
CA GLU A 19 -5.84 -16.40 7.17
C GLU A 19 -5.52 -17.38 6.03
N ILE A 20 -4.27 -17.83 5.97
CA ILE A 20 -3.83 -18.88 5.05
C ILE A 20 -3.67 -20.15 5.84
N ILE A 21 -4.44 -21.17 5.45
CA ILE A 21 -4.38 -22.49 6.05
C ILE A 21 -3.58 -23.39 5.12
N GLY A 22 -2.50 -23.97 5.64
CA GLY A 22 -1.68 -24.93 4.92
C GLY A 22 -2.36 -26.29 4.77
N GLN A 23 -1.74 -27.16 3.97
CA GLN A 23 -2.30 -28.48 3.61
C GLN A 23 -2.55 -29.41 4.81
N ASN A 24 -1.88 -29.18 5.94
CA ASN A 24 -2.04 -29.93 7.19
C ASN A 24 -3.08 -29.30 8.14
N GLY A 25 -3.85 -28.31 7.69
CA GLY A 25 -4.80 -27.58 8.52
C GLY A 25 -4.15 -26.59 9.49
N ARG A 26 -2.83 -26.40 9.45
CA ARG A 26 -2.13 -25.41 10.28
C ARG A 26 -2.15 -24.06 9.57
N THR A 27 -2.38 -22.99 10.33
CA THR A 27 -2.23 -21.62 9.84
C THR A 27 -0.79 -21.38 9.39
N LEU A 28 -0.58 -21.16 8.09
CA LEU A 28 0.72 -20.77 7.52
C LEU A 28 0.97 -19.29 7.80
N HIS A 29 -0.01 -18.45 7.50
CA HIS A 29 0.05 -17.02 7.76
C HIS A 29 -1.29 -16.55 8.36
N PRO A 30 -1.29 -15.98 9.57
CA PRO A 30 -2.51 -15.42 10.13
C PRO A 30 -2.96 -14.19 9.35
N ARG A 31 -4.24 -13.83 9.48
CA ARG A 31 -4.76 -12.54 9.04
C ARG A 31 -3.89 -11.40 9.61
N GLY A 32 -3.59 -10.40 8.79
CA GLY A 32 -2.69 -9.30 9.16
C GLY A 32 -1.22 -9.54 8.81
N SER A 33 -0.88 -10.71 8.25
CA SER A 33 0.49 -10.95 7.79
C SER A 33 0.86 -10.01 6.64
N VAL A 34 2.12 -9.55 6.64
CA VAL A 34 2.66 -8.65 5.64
C VAL A 34 3.48 -9.42 4.61
N GLY A 35 3.27 -9.13 3.34
CA GLY A 35 4.06 -9.66 2.24
C GLY A 35 4.33 -8.60 1.17
N VAL A 36 5.11 -8.99 0.17
CA VAL A 36 5.45 -8.13 -0.98
C VAL A 36 4.89 -8.73 -2.26
N ILE A 37 4.26 -7.90 -3.09
CA ILE A 37 3.80 -8.35 -4.41
C ILE A 37 5.01 -8.65 -5.30
N VAL A 38 5.11 -9.89 -5.76
CA VAL A 38 6.15 -10.33 -6.71
C VAL A 38 5.61 -10.46 -8.13
N LYS A 39 4.29 -10.60 -8.29
CA LYS A 39 3.62 -10.54 -9.59
C LYS A 39 2.27 -9.85 -9.47
N SER A 40 2.08 -8.80 -10.26
CA SER A 40 0.78 -8.15 -10.44
C SER A 40 0.01 -8.82 -11.59
N PRO A 41 -1.31 -8.96 -11.47
CA PRO A 41 -2.14 -9.40 -12.58
C PRO A 41 -2.23 -8.29 -13.64
N THR A 42 -2.52 -8.68 -14.88
CA THR A 42 -2.75 -7.72 -15.98
C THR A 42 -4.13 -7.07 -15.90
N ASP A 43 -5.04 -7.71 -15.16
CA ASP A 43 -6.44 -7.33 -15.00
C ASP A 43 -6.96 -7.73 -13.62
N ILE A 44 -8.09 -7.15 -13.24
CA ILE A 44 -8.67 -7.22 -11.89
C ILE A 44 -9.19 -8.63 -11.53
N ALA A 45 -9.45 -9.48 -12.53
CA ALA A 45 -9.99 -10.82 -12.30
C ALA A 45 -8.90 -11.82 -11.88
N HIS A 46 -7.64 -11.54 -12.19
CA HIS A 46 -6.52 -12.42 -11.89
C HIS A 46 -5.89 -12.12 -10.53
N SER A 47 -5.23 -13.15 -10.00
CA SER A 47 -4.60 -13.10 -8.68
C SER A 47 -3.22 -12.46 -8.71
N TYR A 48 -2.91 -11.72 -7.65
CA TYR A 48 -1.56 -11.31 -7.30
C TYR A 48 -0.76 -12.49 -6.78
N ARG A 49 0.56 -12.51 -7.01
CA ARG A 49 1.49 -13.33 -6.24
C ARG A 49 2.13 -12.47 -5.17
N VAL A 50 2.03 -12.92 -3.92
CA VAL A 50 2.63 -12.27 -2.76
C VAL A 50 3.65 -13.21 -2.16
N ARG A 51 4.86 -12.69 -1.91
CA ARG A 51 5.93 -13.38 -1.19
C ARG A 51 5.99 -12.91 0.25
N PHE A 52 6.00 -13.86 1.18
CA PHE A 52 6.15 -13.62 2.61
C PHE A 52 7.63 -13.62 3.03
N PRO A 53 7.97 -13.09 4.23
CA PRO A 53 9.35 -13.02 4.72
C PRO A 53 10.03 -14.39 4.89
N ASP A 54 9.25 -15.45 5.05
CA ASP A 54 9.72 -16.84 5.12
C ASP A 54 9.97 -17.48 3.74
N GLY A 55 9.72 -16.72 2.66
CA GLY A 55 9.93 -17.16 1.28
C GLY A 55 8.73 -17.86 0.64
N VAL A 56 7.63 -18.06 1.37
CA VAL A 56 6.40 -18.66 0.84
C VAL A 56 5.75 -17.70 -0.15
N GLU A 57 5.25 -18.23 -1.27
CA GLU A 57 4.54 -17.46 -2.30
C GLU A 57 3.12 -17.97 -2.52
N GLU A 58 2.14 -17.11 -2.27
CA GLU A 58 0.73 -17.45 -2.39
C GLU A 58 0.00 -16.51 -3.35
N ALA A 59 -1.12 -17.00 -3.88
CA ALA A 59 -1.97 -16.28 -4.82
C ALA A 59 -3.17 -15.64 -4.12
N PHE A 60 -3.40 -14.34 -4.34
CA PHE A 60 -4.48 -13.59 -3.69
C PHE A 60 -5.31 -12.79 -4.68
N LYS A 61 -6.60 -12.64 -4.42
CA LYS A 61 -7.42 -11.67 -5.15
C LYS A 61 -7.18 -10.27 -4.58
N SER A 62 -7.49 -9.24 -5.38
CA SER A 62 -7.42 -7.85 -4.94
C SER A 62 -8.21 -7.58 -3.65
N ALA A 63 -9.37 -8.23 -3.48
CA ALA A 63 -10.23 -8.09 -2.33
C ALA A 63 -9.64 -8.64 -1.02
N ASP A 64 -8.67 -9.55 -1.11
CA ASP A 64 -8.04 -10.18 0.06
C ASP A 64 -6.79 -9.42 0.53
N LEU A 65 -6.45 -8.33 -0.16
CA LEU A 65 -5.25 -7.54 0.06
C LEU A 65 -5.58 -6.07 0.35
N THR A 66 -4.80 -5.47 1.23
CA THR A 66 -4.73 -4.01 1.37
C THR A 66 -3.28 -3.56 1.41
N THR A 67 -2.98 -2.32 1.04
CA THR A 67 -1.60 -1.81 1.18
C THR A 67 -1.26 -1.63 2.65
N LEU A 68 0.01 -1.86 3.01
CA LEU A 68 0.46 -1.67 4.40
C LEU A 68 0.20 -0.24 4.90
N ALA A 69 0.36 0.75 4.02
CA ALA A 69 0.03 2.14 4.34
C ALA A 69 -1.44 2.28 4.74
N LYS A 70 -2.39 1.79 3.92
CA LYS A 70 -3.82 1.87 4.22
C LYS A 70 -4.19 1.10 5.49
N PHE A 71 -3.60 -0.06 5.71
CA PHE A 71 -3.85 -0.84 6.93
C PHE A 71 -3.44 -0.08 8.19
N LYS A 72 -2.28 0.60 8.17
CA LYS A 72 -1.82 1.45 9.28
C LYS A 72 -2.68 2.70 9.45
N THR A 73 -3.14 3.29 8.35
CA THR A 73 -4.02 4.47 8.39
C THR A 73 -5.42 4.14 8.89
N GLY A 74 -5.96 2.94 8.66
CA GLY A 74 -7.26 2.53 9.17
C GLY A 74 -7.35 2.49 10.71
N GLU A 75 -6.22 2.35 11.41
CA GLU A 75 -6.16 2.51 12.88
C GLU A 75 -6.17 3.99 13.32
N ILE A 76 -5.83 4.89 12.40
CA ILE A 76 -5.83 6.35 12.57
C ILE A 76 -7.19 6.95 12.14
N GLU A 77 -7.92 6.30 11.22
CA GLU A 77 -9.28 6.66 10.75
C GLU A 77 -10.40 6.34 11.78
N GLY A 78 -10.06 6.14 13.06
CA GLY A 78 -11.02 6.35 14.16
C GLY A 78 -11.33 7.84 14.35
N ASP A 79 -10.50 8.72 13.82
CA ASP A 79 -10.78 10.13 13.65
C ASP A 79 -10.98 10.38 12.16
N THR A 80 -12.11 10.96 11.79
CA THR A 80 -12.33 11.51 10.46
C THR A 80 -11.31 12.61 10.23
N VAL A 81 -10.07 12.25 9.88
CA VAL A 81 -9.13 13.16 9.24
C VAL A 81 -9.63 13.26 7.81
N SER A 82 -10.73 13.99 7.65
CA SER A 82 -10.86 14.88 6.53
C SER A 82 -9.48 15.44 6.27
N PHE A 83 -8.88 15.05 5.15
CA PHE A 83 -7.92 15.89 4.44
C PHE A 83 -8.69 17.18 4.07
N GLU A 84 -9.17 17.93 5.06
CA GLU A 84 -9.36 19.35 4.97
C GLU A 84 -7.97 19.87 4.72
N ARG A 85 -7.60 19.89 3.44
CA ARG A 85 -6.77 20.89 2.80
C ARG A 85 -5.75 21.55 3.74
N HIS A 86 -5.04 20.77 4.54
CA HIS A 86 -3.92 21.24 5.32
C HIS A 86 -2.96 21.66 4.22
N GLU A 87 -2.81 22.97 4.08
CA GLU A 87 -1.94 23.54 3.08
C GLU A 87 -0.58 22.92 3.41
N LEU A 88 -0.13 22.00 2.56
CA LEU A 88 1.10 21.23 2.78
C LEU A 88 2.30 22.16 3.06
N PHE A 89 2.16 23.44 2.70
CA PHE A 89 3.06 24.54 2.96
C PHE A 89 3.12 25.01 4.43
N ASP A 90 2.10 24.78 5.25
CA ASP A 90 2.08 25.16 6.68
C ASP A 90 3.11 24.39 7.52
N HIS A 91 3.57 23.23 7.03
CA HIS A 91 4.51 22.36 7.74
C HIS A 91 5.89 22.31 7.06
N VAL A 92 6.16 23.25 6.16
CA VAL A 92 7.47 23.37 5.51
C VAL A 92 8.44 24.04 6.48
N ILE A 93 9.33 23.24 7.07
CA ILE A 93 10.40 23.73 7.96
C ILE A 93 11.59 24.31 7.18
N PHE A 94 11.62 24.15 5.86
CA PHE A 94 12.67 24.67 5.00
C PHE A 94 12.17 24.91 3.58
N GLN A 95 12.21 26.18 3.14
CA GLN A 95 11.90 26.60 1.79
C GLN A 95 13.09 27.37 1.20
N CYS A 96 13.78 26.79 0.22
CA CYS A 96 14.85 27.48 -0.50
C CYS A 96 14.25 28.24 -1.70
N ILE A 97 14.06 29.55 -1.55
CA ILE A 97 13.67 30.43 -2.65
C ILE A 97 14.95 30.84 -3.38
N ILE A 98 15.11 30.41 -4.64
CA ILE A 98 16.27 30.79 -5.46
C ILE A 98 15.94 32.08 -6.21
N GLY A 99 16.64 33.15 -5.85
CA GLY A 99 16.56 34.45 -6.51
C GLY A 99 17.91 35.13 -6.57
N SER A 100 18.64 34.92 -7.67
CA SER A 100 19.56 35.91 -8.22
C SER A 100 19.69 35.71 -9.73
N GLN A 101 18.90 36.45 -10.51
CA GLN A 101 19.28 36.73 -11.89
C GLN A 101 20.22 37.93 -11.87
N ALA A 102 21.51 37.68 -11.71
CA ALA A 102 22.51 38.64 -12.15
C ALA A 102 22.66 38.48 -13.66
N TYR A 103 21.94 39.28 -14.45
CA TYR A 103 22.28 39.46 -15.86
C TYR A 103 23.58 40.25 -15.91
N GLY A 104 24.70 39.55 -16.11
CA GLY A 104 25.95 40.18 -16.50
C GLY A 104 25.95 40.44 -18.00
N LEU A 105 26.11 41.71 -18.37
CA LEU A 105 27.04 42.22 -19.40
C LEU A 105 27.01 43.76 -19.41
#